data_AF-I4VZ86-F1
#
_entry.id   AF-I4VZ86-F1
#
_cell.length_a   1.000
_cell.length_b   1.000
_cell.length_c   1.000
_cell.angle_alpha   90.00
_cell.angle_beta   90.00
_cell.angle_gamma   90.00
#
_symmetry.space_group_name_H-M   'P 1'
#
loop_
_entity.id
_entity.type
_entity.pdbx_description
1 polymer ?
#
loop_
_entity_poly.entity_id
_entity_poly.type
_entity_poly.pdbx_seq_one_letter_code
_entity_poly.pdbx_strand_id
1 'polypeptide(L)' 'MPYKSISDLPDSVRDNVPKHAQEIYKEAFNSAWDEYADKDDRRGDASREETAHKVAWSAVKKDYRKGDDDKWHAK' A
#
# COMPACT_ATOMS: atom_id res chain seq x y z
N MET A 1 -8.30 -8.17 -2.40
CA MET A 1 -9.39 -7.35 -3.01
C MET A 1 -8.98 -5.90 -2.94
N PRO A 2 -9.39 -5.03 -3.89
CA PRO A 2 -9.11 -3.60 -3.81
C PRO A 2 -9.88 -2.97 -2.63
N TYR A 3 -9.28 -1.95 -2.01
CA TYR A 3 -9.84 -1.22 -0.88
C TYR A 3 -10.80 -0.13 -1.38
N LYS A 4 -12.02 -0.10 -0.86
CA LYS A 4 -13.03 0.92 -1.24
C LYS A 4 -12.80 2.24 -0.53
N SER A 5 -12.36 2.16 0.73
CA SER A 5 -12.09 3.30 1.59
C SER A 5 -10.80 3.11 2.37
N ILE A 6 -10.25 4.20 2.91
CA ILE A 6 -9.10 4.14 3.81
C ILE A 6 -9.41 3.37 5.11
N SER A 7 -10.68 3.25 5.49
CA SER A 7 -11.12 2.48 6.66
C SER A 7 -11.04 0.97 6.44
N ASP A 8 -11.02 0.52 5.18
CA ASP A 8 -10.88 -0.89 4.82
C ASP A 8 -9.42 -1.35 4.85
N LEU A 9 -8.47 -0.42 4.99
CA LEU A 9 -7.04 -0.73 5.06
C LEU A 9 -6.70 -1.55 6.31
N PRO A 10 -5.59 -2.31 6.29
CA PRO A 10 -5.13 -3.04 7.47
C PRO A 10 -4.91 -2.10 8.66
N ASP A 11 -5.19 -2.57 9.87
CA ASP A 11 -5.04 -1.76 11.10
C ASP A 11 -3.61 -1.21 11.25
N SER A 12 -2.60 -2.00 10.85
CA SER A 12 -1.20 -1.55 10.83
C SER A 12 -0.94 -0.32 9.97
N VAL A 13 -1.74 -0.12 8.90
CA VAL A 13 -1.71 1.07 8.07
C VAL A 13 -2.54 2.17 8.73
N ARG A 14 -3.77 1.87 9.14
CA ARG A 14 -4.68 2.88 9.71
C ARG A 14 -4.16 3.54 10.98
N ASP A 15 -3.49 2.78 11.84
CA ASP A 15 -3.07 3.25 13.17
C ASP A 15 -1.72 3.99 13.12
N ASN A 16 -0.88 3.68 12.15
CA ASN A 16 0.51 4.19 12.08
C ASN A 16 0.75 5.17 10.92
N VAL A 17 -0.16 5.24 9.95
CA VAL A 17 0.01 6.03 8.73
C VAL A 17 -0.95 7.23 8.76
N PRO A 18 -0.51 8.47 8.51
CA PRO A 18 -1.39 9.63 8.41
C PRO A 18 -2.44 9.46 7.32
N LYS A 19 -3.61 10.09 7.49
CA LYS A 19 -4.76 9.98 6.56
C LYS A 19 -4.37 10.13 5.08
N HIS A 20 -3.55 11.13 4.75
CA HIS A 20 -3.15 11.36 3.36
C HIS A 20 -2.25 10.24 2.81
N ALA A 21 -1.36 9.67 3.62
CA ALA A 21 -0.58 8.50 3.24
C ALA A 21 -1.44 7.22 3.14
N GLN A 22 -2.52 7.10 3.93
CA GLN A 22 -3.50 6.02 3.76
C GLN A 22 -4.20 6.11 2.40
N GLU A 23 -4.53 7.32 1.95
CA GLU A 23 -5.11 7.54 0.62
C GLU A 23 -4.14 7.13 -0.49
N ILE A 24 -2.87 7.54 -0.40
CA ILE A 24 -1.80 7.13 -1.33
C ILE A 24 -1.67 5.61 -1.35
N TYR A 25 -1.66 4.98 -0.17
CA TYR A 25 -1.59 3.53 -0.04
C TYR A 25 -2.74 2.83 -0.76
N LYS A 26 -3.97 3.28 -0.50
CA LYS A 26 -5.20 2.71 -1.07
C LYS A 26 -5.19 2.81 -2.60
N GLU A 27 -4.90 3.99 -3.14
CA GLU A 27 -4.84 4.22 -4.60
C GLU A 27 -3.75 3.38 -5.25
N ALA A 28 -2.54 3.36 -4.68
CA ALA A 28 -1.43 2.57 -5.21
C ALA A 28 -1.68 1.06 -5.11
N PHE A 29 -2.30 0.59 -4.02
CA PHE A 29 -2.70 -0.81 -3.89
C PHE A 29 -3.72 -1.19 -4.94
N ASN A 30 -4.77 -0.37 -5.13
CA ASN A 30 -5.83 -0.67 -6.09
C ASN A 30 -5.31 -0.68 -7.53
N SER A 31 -4.44 0.28 -7.86
CA SER A 31 -3.77 0.33 -9.16
C SER A 31 -2.91 -0.92 -9.38
N ALA A 32 -2.04 -1.28 -8.44
CA ALA A 32 -1.22 -2.48 -8.53
C ALA A 32 -2.06 -3.77 -8.51
N TRP A 33 -3.17 -3.78 -7.78
CA TRP A 33 -4.10 -4.89 -7.80
C TRP A 33 -4.62 -5.08 -9.23
N ASP A 34 -5.12 -4.04 -9.89
CA ASP A 34 -5.58 -4.12 -11.28
C ASP A 34 -4.47 -4.56 -12.24
N GLU A 35 -3.28 -3.96 -12.12
CA GLU A 35 -2.15 -4.22 -13.00
C GLU A 35 -1.58 -5.65 -12.88
N TYR A 36 -1.62 -6.25 -11.69
CA TYR A 36 -1.20 -7.64 -11.48
C TYR A 36 -2.38 -8.63 -11.46
N ALA A 37 -3.49 -8.31 -12.14
CA ALA A 37 -4.63 -9.20 -12.29
C ALA A 37 -4.24 -10.51 -12.97
N ASP A 38 -3.51 -10.43 -14.07
CA ASP A 38 -3.03 -11.57 -14.81
C ASP A 38 -1.80 -12.21 -14.14
N LYS A 39 -1.69 -13.54 -14.27
CA LYS A 39 -0.60 -14.31 -13.63
C LYS A 39 0.71 -14.17 -14.38
N ASP A 40 0.68 -14.02 -15.70
CA ASP A 40 1.86 -13.84 -16.54
C ASP A 40 2.59 -12.52 -16.28
N ASP A 41 1.89 -11.50 -15.77
CA ASP A 41 2.48 -10.22 -15.37
C ASP A 41 3.21 -10.28 -14.02
N ARG A 42 3.14 -11.42 -13.32
CA ARG A 42 3.77 -11.62 -12.00
C ARG A 42 5.08 -12.38 -12.17
N ARG A 43 6.20 -11.73 -11.80
CA ARG A 43 7.49 -12.44 -11.68
C ARG A 43 7.56 -13.23 -10.38
N GLY A 44 7.48 -14.56 -10.47
CA GLY A 44 7.72 -15.50 -9.37
C GLY A 44 6.45 -15.97 -8.64
N ASP A 45 6.63 -16.59 -7.46
CA ASP A 45 5.54 -17.19 -6.67
C ASP A 45 4.76 -16.19 -5.80
N ALA A 46 5.08 -14.89 -5.89
CA ALA A 46 4.43 -13.86 -5.08
C ALA A 46 2.95 -13.73 -5.45
N SER A 47 2.10 -13.71 -4.43
CA SER A 47 0.66 -13.47 -4.65
C SER A 47 0.43 -12.06 -5.18
N ARG A 48 -0.65 -11.88 -5.96
CA ARG A 48 -1.12 -10.56 -6.43
C ARG A 48 -1.23 -9.56 -5.28
N GLU A 49 -1.74 -10.02 -4.14
CA GLU A 49 -1.91 -9.23 -2.93
C GLU A 49 -0.58 -8.77 -2.34
N GLU A 50 0.39 -9.68 -2.22
CA GLU A 50 1.71 -9.34 -1.68
C GLU A 50 2.44 -8.32 -2.56
N THR A 51 2.34 -8.47 -3.89
CA THR A 51 2.90 -7.50 -4.84
C THR A 51 2.20 -6.15 -4.73
N ALA A 52 0.87 -6.12 -4.66
CA ALA A 52 0.11 -4.88 -4.50
C ALA A 52 0.46 -4.15 -3.18
N HIS A 53 0.64 -4.88 -2.08
CA HIS A 53 1.12 -4.31 -0.81
C HIS A 53 2.51 -3.69 -0.92
N LYS A 54 3.45 -4.37 -1.62
CA LYS A 54 4.80 -3.84 -1.85
C LYS A 54 4.78 -2.53 -2.65
N VAL A 55 3.97 -2.47 -3.70
CA VAL A 55 3.81 -1.26 -4.52
C VAL A 55 3.18 -0.14 -3.68
N ALA A 56 2.13 -0.42 -2.93
CA ALA A 56 1.46 0.55 -2.07
C ALA A 56 2.41 1.15 -1.02
N TRP A 57 3.18 0.32 -0.32
CA TRP A 57 4.21 0.79 0.62
C TRP A 57 5.31 1.58 -0.07
N SER A 58 5.67 1.24 -1.29
CA SER A 58 6.67 1.99 -2.06
C SER A 58 6.16 3.38 -2.43
N ALA A 59 4.87 3.51 -2.76
CA ALA A 59 4.24 4.81 -2.99
C ALA A 59 4.23 5.66 -1.71
N VAL A 60 3.81 5.10 -0.57
CA VAL A 60 3.87 5.82 0.72
C VAL A 60 5.31 6.25 1.05
N LYS A 61 6.30 5.38 0.84
CA LYS A 61 7.72 5.69 1.06
C LYS A 61 8.28 6.79 0.16
N LYS A 62 7.59 7.20 -0.92
CA LYS A 62 8.05 8.32 -1.75
C LYS A 62 7.91 9.63 -0.99
N ASP A 63 6.76 9.85 -0.36
CA ASP A 63 6.41 11.12 0.30
C ASP A 63 6.48 11.04 1.82
N TYR A 64 6.52 9.84 2.40
CA TYR A 64 6.56 9.61 3.84
C TYR A 64 7.76 8.75 4.23
N ARG A 65 8.18 8.87 5.49
CA ARG A 65 9.21 8.05 6.12
C ARG A 65 8.70 7.53 7.46
N LYS A 66 9.03 6.28 7.77
CA LYS A 66 8.77 5.71 9.11
C LYS A 66 9.77 6.32 10.09
N GLY A 67 9.28 6.94 11.15
CA GLY A 67 10.08 7.47 12.25
C GLY A 67 10.45 6.40 13.26
N ASP A 68 11.30 6.76 14.21
CA ASP A 68 11.69 5.91 15.35
C ASP A 68 10.53 5.61 16.31
N ASP A 69 9.40 6.30 16.17
CA ASP A 69 8.15 6.11 16.93
C ASP A 69 7.18 5.12 16.29
N ASP A 70 7.66 4.34 15.32
CA ASP A 70 6.87 3.42 14.48
C ASP A 70 5.78 4.07 13.61
N LYS A 71 5.69 5.41 13.60
CA LYS A 71 4.71 6.17 12.81
C LYS A 71 5.30 6.70 11.52
N TRP A 72 4.44 6.96 10.55
CA TRP A 72 4.84 7.57 9.29
C TRP A 72 4.71 9.08 9.34
N HIS A 73 5.78 9.77 8.97
CA HIS A 73 5.87 11.22 8.91
C HIS A 73 6.10 11.64 7.46
N ALA A 74 5.52 12.76 7.03
CA ALA A 74 5.87 13.34 5.74
C ALA A 74 7.39 13.62 5.71
N LYS A 75 8.00 13.40 4.54
CA LYS A 75 9.43 13.68 4.35
C LYS A 75 9.74 15.16 4.45
#